data_AF-A0A3N0IUI6-F1
#
_entry.id   AF-A0A3N0IUI6-F1
#
_cell.length_a   1.000
_cell.length_b   1.000
_cell.length_c   1.000
_cell.angle_alpha   90.00
_cell.angle_beta   90.00
_cell.angle_gamma   90.00
#
_symmetry.space_group_name_H-M   'P 1'
#
loop_
_entity.id
_entity.type
_entity.pdbx_description
1 polymer ?
#
loop_
_entity_poly.entity_id
_entity_poly.type
_entity_poly.pdbx_seq_one_letter_code
_entity_poly.pdbx_strand_id
1 'polypeptide(L)'
;MTYKTMNGTVLTDELLDMWGDACERGDYPGTPGEIVVGRPRISTEELTTVTFKLPLSQAKALDDTAKRAGETRSQFLRSLVSDALSNA
;
A
#
# COMPACT_ATOMS: atom_id res chain seq x y z
N MET A 1 13.56 21.43 7.62
CA MET A 1 12.61 21.69 6.53
C MET A 1 11.20 21.72 7.12
N THR A 2 10.19 22.08 6.33
CA THR A 2 8.78 22.11 6.78
C THR A 2 7.89 21.32 5.83
N TYR A 3 7.05 20.45 6.37
CA TYR A 3 6.11 19.59 5.64
C TYR A 3 4.68 19.98 5.96
N LYS A 4 3.77 19.83 5.00
CA LYS A 4 2.34 20.10 5.22
C LYS A 4 1.54 18.82 5.02
N THR A 5 0.81 18.42 6.04
CA THR A 5 -0.09 17.26 6.01
C THR A 5 -1.37 17.60 5.23
N MET A 6 -2.15 16.56 4.88
CA MET A 6 -3.41 16.71 4.16
C MET A 6 -4.45 17.56 4.91
N ASN A 7 -4.46 17.51 6.24
CA ASN A 7 -5.31 18.35 7.09
C ASN A 7 -4.72 19.75 7.36
N GLY A 8 -3.61 20.10 6.72
CA GLY A 8 -3.00 21.43 6.79
C GLY A 8 -2.06 21.67 7.97
N THR A 9 -1.83 20.66 8.81
CA THR A 9 -0.82 20.72 9.88
C THR A 9 0.58 20.88 9.27
N VAL A 10 1.35 21.82 9.81
CA VAL A 10 2.74 22.03 9.42
C VAL A 10 3.63 21.28 10.39
N LEU A 11 4.49 20.40 9.85
CA LEU A 11 5.49 19.64 10.58
C LEU A 11 6.87 20.22 10.29
N THR A 12 7.76 20.23 11.26
CA THR A 12 9.17 20.60 11.07
C THR A 12 10.06 19.36 11.23
N ASP A 13 11.30 19.42 10.74
CA ASP A 13 12.26 18.32 10.93
C ASP A 13 12.46 18.02 12.42
N GLU A 14 12.59 19.07 13.25
CA GLU A 14 12.79 18.91 14.69
C GLU A 14 11.59 18.22 15.36
N LEU A 15 10.37 18.46 14.87
CA LEU A 15 9.17 17.80 15.34
C LEU A 15 9.16 16.30 14.95
N LEU A 16 9.62 15.98 13.74
CA LEU A 16 9.72 14.60 13.27
C LEU A 16 10.78 13.83 14.05
N ASP A 17 11.95 14.43 14.29
CA ASP A 17 13.03 13.81 15.06
C ASP A 17 12.57 13.53 16.50
N MET A 18 11.93 14.50 17.15
CA MET A 18 11.37 14.34 18.49
C MET A 18 10.33 13.21 18.57
N TRP A 19 9.47 13.08 17.55
CA TRP A 19 8.49 12.00 17.49
C TRP A 19 9.14 10.64 17.21
N GLY A 20 10.19 10.59 16.38
CA GLY A 20 11.00 9.39 16.16
C GLY A 20 11.58 8.87 17.46
N ASP A 21 12.26 9.74 18.21
CA ASP A 21 12.83 9.44 19.53
C ASP A 21 11.78 8.91 20.52
N ALA A 22 10.57 9.48 20.52
CA ALA A 22 9.46 9.02 21.35
C ALA A 22 8.99 7.61 20.95
N CYS A 23 8.79 7.38 19.65
CA CYS A 23 8.36 6.09 19.10
C CYS A 23 9.36 4.97 19.42
N GLU A 24 10.67 5.25 19.35
CA GLU A 24 11.72 4.28 19.69
C GLU A 24 11.69 3.85 21.16
N ARG A 25 11.20 4.72 22.05
CA ARG A 25 10.95 4.41 23.47
C ARG A 25 9.57 3.77 23.71
N GLY A 26 8.77 3.58 22.67
CA GLY A 26 7.40 3.08 22.74
C GLY A 26 6.38 4.13 23.19
N ASP A 27 6.74 5.41 23.19
CA ASP A 27 5.84 6.52 23.49
C ASP A 27 5.26 7.09 22.19
N TYR A 28 3.95 6.95 22.02
CA TYR A 28 3.22 7.44 20.87
C TYR A 28 2.29 8.58 21.32
N PRO A 29 2.77 9.83 21.33
CA PRO A 29 1.99 10.96 21.83
C PRO A 29 0.76 11.21 20.95
N GLY A 30 -0.38 11.46 21.59
CA GLY A 30 -1.66 11.74 20.93
C GLY A 30 -2.73 10.71 21.23
N THR A 31 -3.89 10.88 20.60
CA THR A 31 -4.99 9.92 20.69
C THR A 31 -4.87 8.97 19.50
N PRO A 32 -4.75 7.65 19.71
CA PRO A 32 -4.84 6.69 18.61
C PRO A 32 -6.11 6.93 17.80
N GLY A 33 -5.98 6.94 16.48
CA GLY A 33 -7.14 6.98 15.59
C GLY A 33 -8.02 5.74 15.76
N GLU A 34 -9.11 5.67 15.00
CA GLU A 34 -9.93 4.47 14.95
C GLU A 34 -9.06 3.25 14.57
N ILE A 35 -8.98 2.28 15.47
CA ILE A 35 -8.28 1.02 15.19
C ILE A 35 -9.17 0.20 14.27
N VAL A 36 -8.89 0.26 12.97
CA VAL A 36 -9.58 -0.57 11.99
C VAL A 36 -8.99 -1.97 12.05
N VAL A 37 -9.74 -2.91 12.64
CA VAL A 37 -9.35 -4.32 12.68
C VAL A 37 -9.70 -4.97 11.34
N GLY A 38 -8.68 -5.44 10.62
CA GLY A 38 -8.86 -6.15 9.36
C GLY A 38 -7.73 -5.89 8.37
N ARG A 39 -7.86 -6.44 7.16
CA ARG A 39 -6.92 -6.13 6.07
C ARG A 39 -7.15 -4.67 5.66
N PRO A 40 -6.10 -3.82 5.65
CA PRO A 40 -6.20 -2.45 5.15
C PRO A 40 -6.83 -2.42 3.76
N ARG A 41 -7.63 -1.37 3.50
CA ARG A 41 -8.21 -1.15 2.17
C ARG A 41 -7.07 -0.97 1.16
N ILE A 42 -7.23 -1.59 0.00
CA ILE A 42 -6.22 -1.55 -1.07
C ILE A 42 -6.28 -0.22 -1.86
N SER A 43 -7.44 0.45 -1.85
CA SER A 43 -7.64 1.77 -2.45
C SER A 43 -8.65 2.57 -1.63
N THR A 44 -8.60 3.90 -1.78
CA THR A 44 -9.62 4.85 -1.31
C THR A 44 -10.81 4.95 -2.26
N GLU A 45 -10.62 4.58 -3.54
CA GLU A 45 -11.66 4.53 -4.56
C GLU A 45 -12.49 3.23 -4.48
N GLU A 46 -13.70 3.27 -5.02
CA GLU A 46 -14.53 2.07 -5.21
C GLU A 46 -13.82 1.05 -6.12
N LEU A 47 -13.84 -0.22 -5.72
CA LEU A 47 -13.17 -1.30 -6.45
C LEU A 47 -14.18 -2.12 -7.24
N THR A 48 -13.91 -2.34 -8.52
CA THR A 48 -14.67 -3.26 -9.38
C THR A 48 -13.91 -4.56 -9.62
N THR A 49 -14.65 -5.66 -9.84
CA THR A 49 -14.07 -6.98 -10.13
C THR A 49 -13.97 -7.21 -11.63
N VAL A 50 -12.76 -7.49 -12.11
CA VAL A 50 -12.51 -7.92 -13.50
C VAL A 50 -12.16 -9.40 -13.50
N THR A 51 -12.94 -10.24 -14.19
CA THR A 51 -12.72 -11.70 -14.27
C THR A 51 -12.59 -12.16 -15.71
N PHE A 52 -11.59 -12.98 -15.99
CA PHE A 52 -11.41 -13.67 -17.26
C PHE A 52 -10.87 -15.08 -17.03
N LYS A 53 -11.06 -15.96 -18.01
CA LYS A 53 -10.57 -17.35 -17.96
C LYS A 53 -9.25 -17.46 -18.72
N LEU A 54 -8.35 -18.27 -18.16
CA LEU A 54 -7.09 -18.64 -18.80
C LEU A 54 -6.98 -20.17 -18.89
N PRO A 55 -6.25 -20.71 -19.88
CA PRO A 55 -5.76 -22.08 -19.83
C PRO A 55 -5.02 -22.34 -18.52
N LEU A 56 -5.19 -23.55 -17.98
CA LEU A 56 -4.58 -23.95 -16.70
C LEU A 56 -3.06 -23.77 -16.69
N SER A 57 -2.40 -24.08 -17.81
CA SER A 57 -0.95 -23.89 -17.97
C SER A 57 -0.53 -22.44 -17.82
N GLN A 58 -1.31 -21.49 -18.36
CA GLN A 58 -1.03 -20.07 -18.26
C GLN A 58 -1.28 -19.55 -16.84
N ALA A 59 -2.36 -19.97 -16.19
CA ALA A 59 -2.63 -19.62 -14.80
C ALA A 59 -1.48 -20.09 -13.87
N LYS A 60 -0.96 -21.30 -14.10
CA LYS A 60 0.19 -21.82 -13.34
C LYS A 60 1.47 -21.04 -13.61
N ALA A 61 1.77 -20.74 -14.88
CA ALA A 61 2.94 -19.94 -15.24
C ALA A 61 2.89 -18.53 -14.62
N LEU A 62 1.69 -17.96 -14.53
CA LEU A 62 1.47 -16.68 -13.87
C LEU A 62 1.75 -16.77 -12.36
N ASP A 63 1.28 -17.81 -11.68
CA ASP A 63 1.57 -18.05 -10.26
C ASP A 63 3.06 -18.21 -9.98
N ASP A 64 3.75 -19.00 -10.80
CA ASP A 64 5.17 -19.25 -10.64
C ASP A 64 5.98 -17.97 -10.91
N THR A 65 5.48 -17.08 -11.78
CA THR A 65 6.10 -15.77 -12.03
C THR A 65 5.91 -14.83 -10.85
N ALA A 66 4.68 -14.72 -10.32
CA ALA A 66 4.42 -13.91 -9.12
C ALA A 66 5.26 -14.39 -7.92
N LYS A 67 5.34 -15.72 -7.70
CA LYS A 67 6.18 -16.30 -6.63
C LYS A 67 7.66 -15.96 -6.78
N ARG A 68 8.21 -16.01 -8.01
CA ARG A 68 9.61 -15.62 -8.27
C ARG A 68 9.89 -14.15 -7.96
N ALA A 69 8.88 -13.29 -8.10
CA ALA A 69 8.95 -11.88 -7.73
C ALA A 69 8.68 -11.63 -6.23
N GLY A 70 8.36 -12.65 -5.44
CA GLY A 70 7.97 -12.48 -4.03
C GLY A 70 6.57 -11.87 -3.85
N GLU A 71 5.74 -11.91 -4.88
CA GLU A 71 4.42 -11.28 -4.91
C GLU A 71 3.28 -12.31 -4.88
N THR A 72 2.12 -11.88 -4.40
CA THR A 72 0.88 -12.62 -4.60
C THR A 72 0.39 -12.47 -6.04
N ARG A 73 -0.41 -13.44 -6.52
CA ARG A 73 -1.07 -13.37 -7.84
C ARG A 73 -1.75 -12.02 -8.09
N SER A 74 -2.49 -11.53 -7.10
CA SER A 74 -3.25 -10.28 -7.22
C SER A 74 -2.37 -9.04 -7.23
N GLN A 75 -1.20 -9.05 -6.58
CA GLN A 75 -0.24 -7.95 -6.69
C GLN A 75 0.35 -7.90 -8.10
N PHE A 76 0.81 -9.04 -8.60
CA PHE A 76 1.36 -9.17 -9.94
C PHE A 76 0.35 -8.76 -11.04
N LEU A 77 -0.92 -9.16 -10.91
CA LEU A 77 -1.94 -8.73 -11.87
C LEU A 77 -2.21 -7.21 -11.81
N ARG A 78 -2.15 -6.60 -10.62
CA ARG A 78 -2.33 -5.15 -10.49
C ARG A 78 -1.15 -4.36 -11.07
N SER A 79 0.08 -4.83 -10.91
CA SER A 79 1.25 -4.18 -11.52
C SER A 79 1.17 -4.23 -13.04
N LEU A 80 0.83 -5.37 -13.63
CA LEU A 80 0.63 -5.48 -15.08
C LEU A 80 -0.43 -4.51 -15.62
N VAL A 81 -1.55 -4.35 -14.90
CA VAL A 81 -2.58 -3.37 -15.28
C VAL A 81 -2.04 -1.95 -15.15
N SER A 82 -1.35 -1.63 -14.06
CA SER A 82 -0.73 -0.31 -13.85
C SER A 82 0.29 0.02 -14.95
N ASP A 83 1.14 -0.94 -15.31
CA ASP A 83 2.15 -0.80 -16.35
C ASP A 83 1.52 -0.59 -17.73
N ALA A 84 0.46 -1.34 -18.04
CA ALA A 84 -0.27 -1.19 -19.30
C ALA A 84 -0.94 0.19 -19.42
N LEU A 85 -1.52 0.70 -18.33
CA LEU A 85 -2.17 2.01 -18.31
C LEU A 85 -1.19 3.18 -18.25
N SER A 86 0.00 2.99 -17.69
CA SER A 86 1.04 4.05 -17.64
C SER A 86 1.69 4.29 -19.00
N ASN A 87 1.59 3.33 -19.92
CA ASN A 87 2.14 3.37 -21.27
C ASN A 87 1.07 3.64 -22.36
N ALA A 88 -0.16 3.94 -21.96
CA ALA A 88 -1.30 4.24 -22.84
C ALA A 88 -1.51 5.75 -22.96
#